data_AF-A0A1J3FK09-F1
#
_entry.id   AF-A0A1J3FK09-F1
#
_cell.length_a   1.000
_cell.length_b   1.000
_cell.length_c   1.000
_cell.angle_alpha   90.00
_cell.angle_beta   90.00
_cell.angle_gamma   90.00
#
_symmetry.space_group_name_H-M   'P 1'
#
loop_
_entity.id
_entity.type
_entity.pdbx_description
1 polymer ?
#
loop_
_entity_poly.entity_id
_entity_poly.type
_entity_poly.pdbx_seq_one_letter_code
_entity_poly.pdbx_strand_id
1 'polypeptide(L)'
;MSDNLENPVINLKLLIDEEKNKVVFAESGKDLVDILFSFSTLPMGTIVRLLEMHQKSKSVAIGCFNNIYGSVASLGMKYFSTEACKQMLLHPESLNQDKYQKLKLKIDDSKATKCFMCPMFVRSGQCSKGYSNFKTSRCSCCGNLMSEVIQFQGEGEGRAASVGEGGVFVRSGHTSFIITDDLKVEVNSVG
;
A
#
# COMPACT_ATOMS: atom_id res chain seq x y z
N MET A 1 18.85 -2.28 -20.78
CA MET A 1 17.53 -2.63 -21.36
C MET A 1 16.52 -1.74 -20.68
N SER A 2 16.07 -0.72 -21.39
CA SER A 2 15.04 0.21 -20.91
C SER A 2 13.72 -0.52 -21.01
N ASP A 3 13.13 -0.88 -19.87
CA ASP A 3 11.75 -1.34 -19.83
C ASP A 3 10.87 -0.23 -20.42
N ASN A 4 10.26 -0.49 -21.59
CA ASN A 4 9.14 0.30 -22.08
C ASN A 4 7.98 0.06 -21.11
N LEU A 5 7.97 0.79 -19.98
CA LEU A 5 6.81 0.83 -19.11
C LEU A 5 5.77 1.68 -19.83
N GLU A 6 4.88 1.02 -20.60
CA GLU A 6 3.66 1.65 -21.06
C GLU A 6 2.98 2.29 -19.85
N ASN A 7 2.71 3.59 -19.92
CA ASN A 7 2.01 4.27 -18.85
C ASN A 7 0.63 3.62 -18.69
N PRO A 8 0.20 3.31 -17.44
CA PRO A 8 -1.09 2.68 -17.21
C PRO A 8 -2.22 3.59 -17.74
N VAL A 9 -3.03 3.06 -18.66
CA VAL A 9 -4.18 3.79 -19.23
C VAL A 9 -5.44 3.46 -18.44
N ILE A 10 -6.11 4.48 -17.89
CA ILE A 10 -7.39 4.35 -17.19
C ILE A 10 -8.46 5.03 -18.02
N ASN A 11 -9.52 4.30 -18.35
CA ASN A 11 -10.64 4.83 -19.13
C ASN A 11 -11.68 5.47 -18.22
N LEU A 12 -12.13 6.66 -18.61
CA LEU A 12 -13.11 7.45 -17.88
C LEU A 12 -14.08 8.09 -18.88
N LYS A 13 -15.38 7.99 -18.62
CA LYS A 13 -16.42 8.71 -19.36
C LYS A 13 -17.00 9.79 -18.46
N LEU A 14 -17.08 11.03 -18.94
CA LEU A 14 -17.55 12.16 -18.15
C LEU A 14 -18.94 12.58 -18.61
N LEU A 15 -19.84 12.85 -17.66
CA LEU A 15 -21.02 13.65 -17.92
C LEU A 15 -20.73 15.10 -17.52
N ILE A 16 -20.89 16.02 -18.46
CA ILE A 16 -20.56 17.43 -18.30
C ILE A 16 -21.83 18.26 -18.48
N ASP A 17 -22.11 19.14 -17.53
CA ASP A 17 -23.06 20.24 -17.67
C ASP A 17 -22.32 21.39 -18.36
N GLU A 18 -22.56 21.57 -19.66
CA GLU A 18 -21.87 22.57 -20.49
C GLU A 18 -22.25 24.00 -20.10
N GLU A 19 -23.49 24.24 -19.68
CA GLU A 19 -23.96 25.57 -19.26
C GLU A 19 -23.23 26.05 -18.01
N LYS A 20 -23.01 25.14 -17.06
CA LYS A 20 -22.27 25.42 -15.82
C LYS A 20 -20.78 25.12 -15.90
N ASN A 21 -20.30 24.61 -17.03
CA ASN A 21 -18.95 24.12 -17.24
C ASN A 21 -18.46 23.21 -16.08
N LYS A 22 -19.29 22.22 -15.69
CA LYS A 22 -19.07 21.37 -14.53
C LYS A 22 -19.18 19.88 -14.88
N VAL A 23 -18.25 19.06 -14.39
CA VAL A 23 -18.40 17.60 -14.40
C VAL A 23 -19.44 17.20 -13.36
N VAL A 24 -20.52 16.55 -13.81
CA VAL A 24 -21.61 16.07 -12.94
C VAL A 24 -21.23 14.75 -12.29
N PHE A 25 -20.79 13.79 -13.11
CA PHE A 25 -20.20 12.55 -12.64
C PHE A 25 -19.27 11.96 -13.71
N ALA A 26 -18.45 11.01 -13.27
CA ALA A 26 -17.60 10.20 -14.10
C ALA A 26 -18.03 8.73 -14.01
N GLU A 27 -18.04 8.03 -15.14
CA GLU A 27 -18.22 6.59 -15.23
C GLU A 27 -16.87 5.93 -15.50
N SER A 28 -16.50 4.94 -14.70
CA SER A 28 -15.25 4.20 -14.86
C SER A 28 -15.39 2.72 -14.50
N GLY A 29 -14.46 1.91 -15.01
CA GLY A 29 -14.35 0.51 -14.63
C GLY A 29 -13.68 0.32 -13.26
N LYS A 30 -13.44 -0.94 -12.90
CA LYS A 30 -12.87 -1.32 -11.60
C LYS A 30 -11.51 -0.70 -11.31
N ASP A 31 -10.68 -0.47 -12.32
CA ASP A 31 -9.29 -0.02 -12.14
C ASP A 31 -9.20 1.32 -11.39
N LEU A 32 -10.02 2.29 -11.77
CA LEU A 32 -10.03 3.60 -11.10
C LEU A 32 -10.61 3.49 -9.68
N VAL A 33 -11.67 2.70 -9.51
CA VAL A 33 -12.32 2.54 -8.21
C VAL A 33 -11.41 1.81 -7.21
N ASP A 34 -10.69 0.80 -7.64
CA ASP A 34 -9.69 0.12 -6.83
C ASP A 34 -8.59 1.10 -6.38
N ILE A 35 -8.17 2.01 -7.26
CA ILE A 35 -7.22 3.09 -6.91
C ILE A 35 -7.85 4.04 -5.88
N LEU A 36 -9.08 4.50 -6.07
CA LEU A 36 -9.74 5.41 -5.11
C LEU A 36 -9.86 4.76 -3.73
N PHE A 37 -10.32 3.51 -3.67
CA PHE A 37 -10.48 2.80 -2.40
C PHE A 37 -9.15 2.47 -1.73
N SER A 38 -8.06 2.33 -2.51
CA SER A 38 -6.73 2.11 -1.96
C SER A 38 -6.22 3.27 -1.11
N PHE A 39 -6.67 4.52 -1.37
CA PHE A 39 -6.31 5.67 -0.54
C PHE A 39 -6.82 5.54 0.89
N SER A 40 -8.00 4.95 1.08
CA SER A 40 -8.60 4.71 2.40
C SER A 40 -7.85 3.66 3.21
N THR A 41 -7.05 2.82 2.56
CA THR A 41 -6.28 1.76 3.22
C THR A 41 -4.81 2.15 3.46
N LEU A 42 -4.37 3.31 2.98
CA LEU A 42 -3.02 3.80 3.22
C LEU A 42 -2.83 4.21 4.68
N PRO A 43 -1.75 3.76 5.36
CA PRO A 43 -1.41 4.29 6.67
C PRO A 43 -1.16 5.80 6.61
N MET A 44 -1.67 6.55 7.58
CA MET A 44 -1.50 8.01 7.61
C MET A 44 -0.03 8.47 7.55
N GLY A 45 0.88 7.73 8.20
CA GLY A 45 2.31 8.01 8.12
C GLY A 45 2.87 7.89 6.70
N THR A 46 2.35 6.96 5.89
CA THR A 46 2.70 6.82 4.47
C THR A 46 2.16 7.99 3.66
N ILE A 47 0.92 8.42 3.90
CA ILE A 47 0.34 9.58 3.20
C ILE A 47 1.17 10.84 3.47
N VAL A 48 1.48 11.14 4.74
CA VAL A 48 2.33 12.29 5.11
C VAL A 48 3.70 12.22 4.41
N ARG A 49 4.37 11.06 4.49
CA ARG A 49 5.68 10.85 3.86
C ARG A 49 5.63 11.11 2.35
N LEU A 50 4.65 10.52 1.66
CA LEU A 50 4.53 10.62 0.20
C LEU A 50 4.23 12.06 -0.25
N LEU A 51 3.35 12.78 0.46
CA LEU A 51 3.09 14.19 0.15
C LEU A 51 4.35 15.06 0.30
N GLU A 52 5.14 14.84 1.34
CA GLU A 52 6.41 15.54 1.55
C GLU A 52 7.45 15.22 0.47
N MET A 53 7.51 13.97 -0.02
CA MET A 53 8.45 13.56 -1.07
C MET A 53 8.10 14.09 -2.46
N HIS A 54 6.81 14.13 -2.81
CA HIS A 54 6.36 14.44 -4.16
C HIS A 54 6.10 15.95 -4.40
N GLN A 55 5.97 16.75 -3.35
CA GLN A 55 5.66 18.17 -3.49
C GLN A 55 6.92 19.04 -3.52
N LYS A 56 7.21 19.61 -4.70
CA LYS A 56 8.36 20.51 -4.91
C LYS A 56 8.15 21.96 -4.44
N SER A 57 6.91 22.38 -4.15
CA SER A 57 6.62 23.82 -3.99
C SER A 57 5.74 24.21 -2.80
N LYS A 58 4.98 23.30 -2.19
CA LYS A 58 4.18 23.58 -0.99
C LYS A 58 3.82 22.29 -0.29
N SER A 59 4.27 22.12 0.96
CA SER A 59 3.82 21.02 1.83
C SER A 59 2.31 21.16 2.07
N VAL A 60 1.55 20.14 1.67
CA VAL A 60 0.16 19.98 2.07
C VAL A 60 0.16 19.42 3.48
N ALA A 61 -0.31 20.23 4.43
CA ALA A 61 -0.45 19.81 5.80
C ALA A 61 -1.71 18.94 5.97
N ILE A 62 -1.52 17.70 6.43
CA ILE A 62 -2.55 16.80 6.94
C ILE A 62 -2.73 17.04 8.46
N GLY A 63 -2.90 18.31 8.82
CA GLY A 63 -3.08 18.74 10.22
C GLY A 63 -1.97 18.27 11.16
N CYS A 64 -2.35 17.66 12.30
CA CYS A 64 -1.40 17.24 13.33
C CYS A 64 -0.56 16.02 12.95
N PHE A 65 -0.93 15.27 11.89
CA PHE A 65 -0.16 14.11 11.48
C PHE A 65 1.23 14.48 10.95
N ASN A 66 1.40 15.66 10.33
CA ASN A 66 2.72 16.18 9.99
C ASN A 66 3.60 16.37 11.22
N ASN A 67 3.03 16.91 12.31
CA ASN A 67 3.77 17.12 13.56
C ASN A 67 4.18 15.78 14.19
N ILE A 68 3.28 14.80 14.20
CA ILE A 68 3.57 13.46 14.72
C ILE A 68 4.69 12.81 13.89
N TYR A 69 4.56 12.80 12.56
CA TYR A 69 5.57 12.21 11.67
C TYR A 69 6.94 12.92 11.81
N GLY A 70 6.95 14.25 11.80
CA GLY A 70 8.17 15.05 12.00
C GLY A 70 8.82 14.84 13.37
N SER A 71 8.02 14.63 14.42
CA SER A 71 8.53 14.28 15.75
C SER A 71 9.23 12.93 15.76
N VAL A 72 8.62 11.90 15.15
CA VAL A 72 9.27 10.59 15.01
C VAL A 72 10.57 10.70 14.21
N ALA A 73 10.57 11.45 13.11
CA ALA A 73 11.74 11.62 12.25
C ALA A 73 12.91 12.28 13.00
N SER A 74 12.62 13.36 13.74
CA SER A 74 13.62 14.17 14.46
C SER A 74 14.14 13.53 15.75
N LEU A 75 13.34 12.71 16.45
CA LEU A 75 13.75 12.08 17.69
C LEU A 75 14.94 11.12 17.50
N GLY A 76 15.96 11.22 18.35
CA GLY A 76 17.14 10.36 18.32
C GLY A 76 16.84 8.92 18.77
N MET A 77 17.71 7.97 18.37
CA MET A 77 17.52 6.54 18.64
C MET A 77 17.42 6.14 20.12
N LYS A 78 17.96 6.95 21.03
CA LYS A 78 17.87 6.74 22.49
C LYS A 78 16.43 6.72 23.03
N TYR A 79 15.46 7.24 22.27
CA TYR A 79 14.05 7.28 22.64
C TYR A 79 13.23 6.10 22.09
N PHE A 80 13.85 5.20 21.33
CA PHE A 80 13.20 4.04 20.72
C PHE A 80 13.80 2.75 21.25
N SER A 81 12.96 1.74 21.49
CA SER A 81 13.42 0.43 21.96
C SER A 81 14.36 -0.26 20.97
N THR A 82 14.11 -0.09 19.67
CA THR A 82 14.95 -0.63 18.59
C THR A 82 14.88 0.26 17.35
N GLU A 83 15.84 0.09 16.43
CA GLU A 83 15.78 0.69 15.08
C GLU A 83 14.51 0.27 14.33
N ALA A 84 14.10 -0.99 14.45
CA ALA A 84 12.88 -1.49 13.82
C ALA A 84 11.63 -0.71 14.28
N CYS A 85 11.54 -0.37 15.58
CA CYS A 85 10.43 0.41 16.12
C CYS A 85 10.35 1.80 15.48
N LYS A 86 11.48 2.50 15.32
CA LYS A 86 11.51 3.81 14.66
C LYS A 86 11.13 3.68 13.18
N GLN A 87 11.70 2.70 12.48
CA GLN A 87 11.43 2.50 11.06
C GLN A 87 9.97 2.12 10.78
N MET A 88 9.32 1.36 11.66
CA MET A 88 7.89 1.03 11.54
C MET A 88 6.99 2.27 11.61
N LEU A 89 7.40 3.30 12.35
CA LEU A 89 6.64 4.55 12.47
C LEU A 89 6.88 5.50 11.29
N LEU A 90 8.09 5.50 10.71
CA LEU A 90 8.43 6.29 9.52
C LEU A 90 7.98 5.64 8.22
N HIS A 91 7.97 4.31 8.20
CA HIS A 91 7.61 3.48 7.06
C HIS A 91 6.56 2.43 7.46
N PRO A 92 5.35 2.87 7.85
CA PRO A 92 4.29 1.93 8.18
C PRO A 92 3.90 1.13 6.93
N GLU A 93 4.00 -0.18 7.02
CA GLU A 93 3.56 -1.10 5.97
C GLU A 93 2.05 -1.31 6.06
N SER A 94 1.39 -1.39 4.89
CA SER A 94 -0.03 -1.76 4.83
C SER A 94 -0.17 -3.28 4.84
N LEU A 95 -1.13 -3.82 5.59
CA LEU A 95 -1.52 -5.23 5.48
C LEU A 95 -2.06 -5.60 4.09
N ASN A 96 -2.39 -4.61 3.26
CA ASN A 96 -2.86 -4.77 1.90
C ASN A 96 -1.75 -4.57 0.86
N GLN A 97 -0.47 -4.67 1.24
CA GLN A 97 0.63 -4.39 0.33
C GLN A 97 0.63 -5.27 -0.94
N ASP A 98 0.33 -6.56 -0.80
CA ASP A 98 0.20 -7.48 -1.94
C ASP A 98 -0.96 -7.11 -2.87
N LYS A 99 -2.00 -6.47 -2.32
CA LYS A 99 -3.13 -5.95 -3.08
C LYS A 99 -2.73 -4.70 -3.86
N TYR A 100 -1.93 -3.80 -3.27
CA TYR A 100 -1.44 -2.60 -3.95
C TYR A 100 -0.55 -2.92 -5.16
N GLN A 101 0.22 -4.01 -5.13
CA GLN A 101 1.01 -4.43 -6.31
C GLN A 101 0.13 -4.85 -7.50
N LYS A 102 -1.15 -5.17 -7.26
CA LYS A 102 -2.13 -5.51 -8.30
C LYS A 102 -2.90 -4.29 -8.81
N LEU A 103 -2.74 -3.11 -8.19
CA LEU A 103 -3.35 -1.89 -8.69
C LEU A 103 -2.72 -1.51 -10.03
N LYS A 104 -3.56 -1.02 -10.94
CA LYS A 104 -3.12 -0.55 -12.25
C LYS A 104 -2.18 0.65 -12.15
N LEU A 105 -2.35 1.47 -11.10
CA LEU A 105 -1.47 2.57 -10.76
C LEU A 105 -0.82 2.28 -9.41
N LYS A 106 0.51 2.39 -9.35
CA LYS A 106 1.25 2.31 -8.07
C LYS A 106 1.10 3.62 -7.32
N ILE A 107 0.43 3.55 -6.17
CA ILE A 107 0.11 4.71 -5.32
C ILE A 107 1.10 4.91 -4.16
N ASP A 108 1.94 3.91 -3.87
CA ASP A 108 3.00 4.00 -2.87
C ASP A 108 4.35 3.55 -3.45
N ASP A 109 5.41 3.89 -2.74
CA ASP A 109 6.78 3.48 -3.02
C ASP A 109 7.17 2.17 -2.30
N SER A 110 6.19 1.46 -1.73
CA SER A 110 6.41 0.30 -0.90
C SER A 110 6.88 -0.88 -1.75
N LYS A 111 8.07 -1.40 -1.45
CA LYS A 111 8.60 -2.63 -2.07
C LYS A 111 8.04 -3.85 -1.37
N ALA A 112 7.74 -4.91 -2.12
CA ALA A 112 7.23 -6.18 -1.60
C ALA A 112 7.84 -6.53 -0.22
N THR A 113 6.96 -6.76 0.76
CA THR A 113 7.34 -6.98 2.16
C THR A 113 8.31 -8.15 2.23
N LYS A 114 9.53 -7.90 2.73
CA LYS A 114 10.47 -8.97 3.00
C LYS A 114 10.20 -9.50 4.39
N CYS A 115 9.90 -10.78 4.48
CA CYS A 115 9.81 -11.48 5.74
C CYS A 115 11.20 -11.99 6.13
N PHE A 116 11.61 -11.75 7.37
CA PHE A 116 12.90 -12.17 7.90
C PHE A 116 12.72 -13.12 9.08
N MET A 117 13.61 -14.11 9.18
CA MET A 117 13.69 -15.10 10.24
C MET A 117 15.02 -15.03 10.99
N CYS A 118 15.05 -15.66 12.17
CA CYS A 118 16.28 -15.87 12.91
C CYS A 118 17.23 -16.80 12.15
N PRO A 119 18.50 -16.41 11.90
CA PRO A 119 19.47 -17.27 11.21
C PRO A 119 19.69 -18.62 11.87
N MET A 120 19.63 -18.68 13.21
CA MET A 120 19.78 -19.93 13.97
C MET A 120 18.61 -20.88 13.72
N PHE A 121 17.40 -20.35 13.53
CA PHE A 121 16.25 -21.19 13.17
C PHE A 121 16.41 -21.75 11.75
N VAL A 122 16.74 -20.90 10.77
CA VAL A 122 16.85 -21.33 9.37
C VAL A 122 17.99 -22.33 9.15
N ARG A 123 19.14 -22.11 9.79
CA ARG A 123 20.35 -22.94 9.56
C ARG A 123 20.36 -24.24 10.36
N SER A 124 19.87 -24.23 11.60
CA SER A 124 19.97 -25.39 12.50
C SER A 124 18.67 -25.81 13.18
N GLY A 125 17.56 -25.07 13.02
CA GLY A 125 16.29 -25.34 13.69
C GLY A 125 16.29 -25.10 15.20
N GLN A 126 17.38 -24.57 15.77
CA GLN A 126 17.61 -24.47 17.22
C GLN A 126 17.12 -23.16 17.84
N CYS A 127 16.14 -22.49 17.22
CA CYS A 127 15.63 -21.21 17.70
C CYS A 127 14.12 -21.10 17.46
N SER A 128 13.47 -20.08 18.03
CA SER A 128 12.03 -19.90 17.85
C SER A 128 11.67 -19.62 16.39
N LYS A 129 10.63 -20.29 15.89
CA LYS A 129 9.98 -19.98 14.62
C LYS A 129 9.20 -18.66 14.76
N GLY A 130 9.89 -17.56 14.51
CA GLY A 130 9.32 -16.22 14.48
C GLY A 130 9.68 -15.52 13.17
N TYR A 131 8.85 -14.57 12.78
CA TYR A 131 9.05 -13.75 11.59
C TYR A 131 8.96 -12.25 11.92
N SER A 132 9.61 -11.43 11.11
CA SER A 132 9.61 -9.98 11.21
C SER A 132 9.72 -9.36 9.83
N ASN A 133 9.05 -8.23 9.59
CA ASN A 133 9.22 -7.47 8.34
C ASN A 133 10.47 -6.59 8.35
N PHE A 134 11.14 -6.47 9.49
CA PHE A 134 12.36 -5.69 9.67
C PHE A 134 13.54 -6.59 9.99
N LYS A 135 14.61 -6.46 9.19
CA LYS A 135 15.87 -7.20 9.39
C LYS A 135 16.60 -6.85 10.70
N THR A 136 16.20 -5.73 11.31
CA THR A 136 16.78 -5.18 12.55
C THR A 136 16.01 -5.60 13.80
N SER A 137 14.90 -6.34 13.65
CA SER A 137 14.19 -6.92 14.78
C SER A 137 15.03 -7.99 15.47
N ARG A 138 14.90 -8.08 16.80
CA ARG A 138 15.60 -9.09 17.60
C ARG A 138 14.71 -10.31 17.81
N CYS A 139 15.30 -11.49 17.65
CA CYS A 139 14.65 -12.75 17.97
C CYS A 139 14.40 -12.85 19.48
N SER A 140 13.16 -13.16 19.89
CA SER A 140 12.80 -13.28 21.31
C SER A 140 13.48 -14.46 22.02
N CYS A 141 13.93 -15.47 21.28
CA CYS A 141 14.60 -16.64 21.83
C CYS A 141 16.10 -16.41 22.07
N CYS A 142 16.84 -15.88 21.10
CA CYS A 142 18.31 -15.78 21.17
C CYS A 142 18.86 -14.34 21.12
N GLY A 143 18.03 -13.33 20.92
CA GLY A 143 18.43 -11.92 20.85
C GLY A 143 19.14 -11.50 19.55
N ASN A 144 19.51 -12.44 18.68
CA ASN A 144 20.10 -12.17 17.38
C ASN A 144 19.14 -11.42 16.45
N LEU A 145 19.69 -10.67 15.50
CA LEU A 145 18.90 -10.00 14.47
C LEU A 145 18.22 -11.03 13.55
N MET A 146 16.97 -10.76 13.20
CA MET A 146 16.21 -11.55 12.24
C MET A 146 16.64 -11.13 10.83
N SER A 147 17.70 -11.72 10.29
CA SER A 147 18.31 -11.26 9.02
C SER A 147 18.17 -12.22 7.85
N GLU A 148 17.73 -13.47 8.07
CA GLU A 148 17.53 -14.42 6.96
C GLU A 148 16.21 -14.14 6.25
N VAL A 149 16.25 -13.91 4.95
CA VAL A 149 15.04 -13.61 4.15
C VAL A 149 14.27 -14.92 3.88
N ILE A 150 12.96 -14.90 4.13
CA ILE A 150 12.07 -15.92 3.56
C ILE A 150 11.86 -15.58 2.10
N GLN A 151 12.40 -16.39 1.20
CA GLN A 151 11.88 -16.41 -0.15
C GLN A 151 10.56 -17.18 -0.09
N PHE A 152 9.44 -16.48 -0.21
CA PHE A 152 8.22 -17.13 -0.66
C PHE A 152 8.52 -17.65 -2.07
N GLN A 153 8.95 -18.91 -2.19
CA GLN A 153 8.73 -19.63 -3.43
C GLN A 153 7.23 -19.53 -3.67
N GLY A 154 6.84 -18.93 -4.80
CA GLY A 154 5.44 -18.66 -5.11
C GLY A 154 4.59 -19.86 -4.73
N GLU A 155 3.57 -19.62 -3.90
CA GLU A 155 2.69 -20.68 -3.43
C GLU A 155 2.20 -21.45 -4.65
N GLY A 156 2.58 -22.73 -4.69
CA GLY A 156 1.88 -23.72 -5.48
C GLY A 156 0.40 -23.67 -5.12
N GLU A 157 -0.41 -23.80 -6.16
CA GLU A 157 -1.84 -24.12 -6.12
C GLU A 157 -2.18 -25.00 -4.91
N GLY A 158 -2.81 -24.43 -3.88
CA GLY A 158 -2.88 -25.17 -2.62
C GLY A 158 -3.71 -24.60 -1.49
N ARG A 159 -4.71 -23.75 -1.79
CA ARG A 159 -5.95 -23.57 -1.02
C ARG A 159 -6.81 -22.60 -1.82
N ALA A 160 -7.85 -23.16 -2.43
CA ALA A 160 -8.83 -22.41 -3.21
C ALA A 160 -9.56 -21.38 -2.33
N ALA A 161 -8.98 -20.20 -2.15
CA ALA A 161 -9.78 -18.99 -2.31
C ALA A 161 -9.87 -18.81 -3.82
N SER A 162 -11.08 -18.96 -4.36
CA SER A 162 -11.37 -18.71 -5.76
C SER A 162 -10.54 -17.53 -6.26
N VAL A 163 -9.59 -17.78 -7.15
CA VAL A 163 -9.12 -16.77 -8.10
C VAL A 163 -10.32 -16.55 -9.03
N GLY A 164 -11.34 -15.89 -8.49
CA GLY A 164 -12.23 -15.13 -9.33
C GLY A 164 -11.34 -14.05 -9.92
N GLU A 165 -11.46 -13.82 -11.21
CA GLU A 165 -10.83 -12.73 -11.96
C GLU A 165 -11.25 -11.33 -11.46
N GLY A 166 -11.46 -11.15 -10.15
CA GLY A 166 -11.94 -9.96 -9.43
C GLY A 166 -10.90 -8.84 -9.37
N GLY A 167 -11.36 -7.60 -9.26
CA GLY A 167 -10.51 -6.46 -8.89
C GLY A 167 -9.94 -6.57 -7.47
N VAL A 168 -9.15 -5.57 -7.09
CA VAL A 168 -8.38 -5.52 -5.84
C VAL A 168 -9.29 -5.35 -4.62
N PHE A 169 -10.24 -4.44 -4.70
CA PHE A 169 -11.27 -4.17 -3.70
C PHE A 169 -12.67 -4.49 -4.24
N VAL A 170 -12.85 -4.36 -5.56
CA VAL A 170 -14.13 -4.47 -6.23
C VAL A 170 -14.23 -5.76 -7.05
N ARG A 171 -15.39 -6.42 -7.04
CA ARG A 171 -15.63 -7.65 -7.83
C ARG A 171 -15.77 -7.32 -9.31
N SER A 172 -15.24 -8.18 -10.18
CA SER A 172 -15.31 -8.01 -11.65
C SER A 172 -16.70 -8.25 -12.26
N GLY A 173 -17.72 -8.60 -11.47
CA GLY A 173 -19.09 -8.75 -11.95
C GLY A 173 -19.78 -7.43 -12.27
N HIS A 174 -19.20 -6.29 -11.86
CA HIS A 174 -19.68 -4.96 -12.22
C HIS A 174 -18.87 -4.41 -13.39
N THR A 175 -19.56 -3.96 -14.43
CA THR A 175 -18.95 -3.44 -15.66
C THR A 175 -18.52 -1.97 -15.53
N SER A 176 -19.25 -1.17 -14.75
CA SER A 176 -18.90 0.23 -14.48
C SER A 176 -19.47 0.79 -13.17
N PHE A 177 -18.86 1.88 -12.71
CA PHE A 177 -19.18 2.63 -11.50
C PHE A 177 -19.39 4.10 -11.84
N ILE A 178 -20.31 4.74 -11.13
CA ILE A 178 -20.54 6.18 -11.16
C ILE A 178 -19.77 6.80 -10.00
N ILE A 179 -18.96 7.81 -10.30
CA ILE A 179 -18.16 8.59 -9.36
C ILE A 179 -18.64 10.03 -9.48
N THR A 180 -19.27 10.54 -8.43
CA THR A 180 -19.79 11.91 -8.40
C THR A 180 -18.68 12.90 -8.00
N ASP A 181 -18.98 14.20 -8.10
CA ASP A 181 -18.03 15.28 -7.84
C ASP A 181 -17.58 15.37 -6.36
N ASP A 182 -18.35 14.83 -5.43
CA ASP A 182 -17.97 14.65 -4.02
C ASP A 182 -17.22 13.33 -3.74
N LEU A 183 -16.80 12.63 -4.80
CA LEU A 183 -16.11 11.32 -4.78
C LEU A 183 -16.94 10.17 -4.19
N LYS A 184 -18.26 10.30 -4.12
CA LYS A 184 -19.12 9.16 -3.83
C LYS A 184 -19.14 8.18 -5.02
N VAL A 185 -18.89 6.90 -4.71
CA VAL A 185 -18.85 5.80 -5.69
C VAL A 185 -20.12 4.96 -5.56
N GLU A 186 -20.84 4.79 -6.66
CA GLU A 186 -22.04 3.96 -6.76
C GLU A 186 -21.90 2.94 -7.90
N VAL A 187 -22.56 1.79 -7.77
CA VAL A 187 -22.64 0.80 -8.85
C VAL A 187 -23.52 1.35 -9.96
N ASN A 188 -23.07 1.29 -11.20
CA ASN A 188 -23.94 1.59 -12.33
C ASN A 188 -24.89 0.41 -12.56
N SER A 189 -26.18 0.59 -12.28
CA SER A 189 -27.21 -0.45 -12.45
C SER A 189 -27.72 -0.57 -13.89
N VAL A 190 -27.17 0.20 -14.84
CA VAL A 190 -27.57 0.11 -16.25
C VAL A 190 -26.86 -1.07 -16.91
N GLY A 191 -27.45 -2.25 -16.74
CA GLY A 191 -27.23 -3.46 -17.55
C GLY A 191 -28.53 -3.87 -18.22
#